data_AF-A0A0K8J7E4-F1
#
_entry.id   AF-A0A0K8J7E4-F1
#
_cell.length_a   1.000
_cell.length_b   1.000
_cell.length_c   1.000
_cell.angle_alpha   90.00
_cell.angle_beta   90.00
_cell.angle_gamma   90.00
#
_symmetry.space_group_name_H-M   'P 1'
#
loop_
_entity.id
_entity.type
_entity.pdbx_description
1 polymer ?
#
loop_
_entity_poly.entity_id
_entity_poly.type
_entity_poly.pdbx_seq_one_letter_code
_entity_poly.pdbx_strand_id
1 'polypeptide(L)'
;MKSFYISATEEFLMNIKKNGLINKKDYEGYIKKMGIGNNLLNITYEHKYKVLEPEYRIRNLEEIIEEQNKAYQGSNIYHYREVVTEKPQVDDPINNANLNIETNESILEKAKDIPADPNHRHNDECYLGTKHVHGSSCPKTYHPVAKTLIDSSTDYEYHRGCGGTLYYYAYLEQCNQCGAYFQYSQTGCSGNCGTFAWSNAGGCSCTGYYTYSCDKREGKYYDNNGKEVAASCGLMIVSLTPTHPNQTVYINDTILTTAVATYKDGSSKTLLCTTDFSAKNLGKDQTASLSYNYELGGNSYIKKCRVTVNVIPRNKRCSKDHIYNINEDGSDPGCPYCKAWLESLRIIYPNTSSIIITIGTSLQENGIRLLATYMDGHTEEVTSGYIDNLDTAYLGTMPVTIGYKGETVSLLVTTVPKTMKCEICEYEYNLYPDGTNPGCPRCIQKIPIFTGKVMEYERINYTDEILSTLYEKGQYNLNVDDIFSIQVTNKSSNLIRELLKKIFPSLSNRWIYISKSENILTK
;
A
#
# COMPACT_ATOMS: atom_id res chain seq x y z
N MET A 1 88.33 -86.15 -0.32
CA MET A 1 88.22 -85.02 0.63
C MET A 1 87.12 -84.03 0.22
N LYS A 2 87.20 -83.39 -0.96
CA LYS A 2 86.11 -82.51 -1.46
C LYS A 2 84.74 -83.20 -1.54
N SER A 3 84.70 -84.47 -2.00
CA SER A 3 83.47 -85.29 -2.05
C SER A 3 82.80 -85.44 -0.69
N PHE A 4 83.57 -85.63 0.39
CA PHE A 4 83.05 -85.78 1.74
C PHE A 4 82.35 -84.51 2.23
N TYR A 5 82.96 -83.34 2.05
CA TYR A 5 82.35 -82.06 2.44
C TYR A 5 81.13 -81.70 1.60
N ILE A 6 81.11 -82.09 0.32
CA ILE A 6 79.91 -81.97 -0.54
C ILE A 6 78.77 -82.82 0.04
N SER A 7 79.01 -84.11 0.29
CA SER A 7 77.98 -85.00 0.84
C SER A 7 77.47 -84.54 2.21
N ALA A 8 78.34 -84.05 3.09
CA ALA A 8 77.93 -83.51 4.40
C ALA A 8 77.07 -82.25 4.27
N THR A 9 77.39 -81.36 3.32
CA THR A 9 76.62 -80.13 3.05
C THR A 9 75.27 -80.45 2.39
N GLU A 10 75.24 -81.43 1.49
CA GLU A 10 74.00 -81.92 0.86
C GLU A 10 73.09 -82.60 1.88
N GLU A 11 73.62 -83.43 2.78
CA GLU A 11 72.86 -84.06 3.86
C GLU A 11 72.22 -83.01 4.78
N PHE A 12 72.99 -81.98 5.17
CA PHE A 12 72.49 -80.90 6.01
C PHE A 12 71.41 -80.07 5.29
N LEU A 13 71.62 -79.71 4.03
CA LEU A 13 70.63 -79.00 3.22
C LEU A 13 69.36 -79.83 3.00
N MET A 14 69.47 -81.12 2.73
CA MET A 14 68.31 -82.01 2.59
C MET A 14 67.49 -82.08 3.88
N ASN A 15 68.15 -82.07 5.04
CA ASN A 15 67.47 -82.05 6.33
C ASN A 15 66.71 -80.73 6.55
N ILE A 16 67.33 -79.58 6.23
CA ILE A 16 66.69 -78.26 6.31
C ILE A 16 65.52 -78.16 5.34
N LYS A 17 65.74 -78.57 4.08
CA LYS A 17 64.73 -78.59 3.03
C LYS A 17 63.48 -79.37 3.42
N LYS A 18 63.67 -80.49 4.13
CA LYS A 18 62.60 -81.39 4.57
C LYS A 18 61.92 -80.93 5.87
N ASN A 19 62.64 -80.29 6.78
CA ASN A 19 62.08 -79.94 8.08
C ASN A 19 61.67 -78.47 8.19
N GLY A 20 61.99 -77.63 7.21
CA GLY A 20 61.69 -76.19 7.26
C GLY A 20 62.40 -75.46 8.41
N LEU A 21 63.42 -76.07 9.02
CA LEU A 21 64.12 -75.48 10.15
C LEU A 21 65.56 -75.95 10.25
N ILE A 22 66.38 -75.13 10.90
CA ILE A 22 67.71 -75.46 11.38
C ILE A 22 67.60 -75.53 12.89
N ASN A 23 67.81 -76.69 13.51
CA ASN A 23 67.95 -76.76 14.95
C ASN A 23 69.43 -76.68 15.35
N LYS A 24 69.69 -76.20 16.57
CA LYS A 24 71.05 -75.99 17.06
C LYS A 24 71.89 -77.27 17.04
N LYS A 25 71.28 -78.42 17.37
CA LYS A 25 71.96 -79.73 17.42
C LYS A 25 72.44 -80.18 16.03
N ASP A 26 71.61 -80.02 15.02
CA ASP A 26 71.90 -80.40 13.64
C ASP A 26 72.95 -79.47 13.04
N TYR A 27 72.87 -78.18 13.36
CA TYR A 27 73.90 -77.20 13.01
C TYR A 27 75.26 -77.56 13.64
N GLU A 28 75.31 -77.76 14.96
CA GLU A 28 76.56 -78.13 15.65
C GLU A 28 77.11 -79.49 15.16
N GLY A 29 76.21 -80.43 14.87
CA GLY A 29 76.54 -81.71 14.24
C GLY A 29 77.15 -81.54 12.84
N TYR A 30 76.57 -80.66 12.01
CA TYR A 30 77.10 -80.31 10.70
C TYR A 30 78.48 -79.65 10.82
N ILE A 31 78.65 -78.65 11.69
CA ILE A 31 79.95 -78.02 11.94
C ILE A 31 81.00 -79.05 12.40
N LYS A 32 80.61 -80.00 13.27
CA LYS A 32 81.50 -81.08 13.70
C LYS A 32 81.91 -82.01 12.56
N LYS A 33 80.98 -82.39 11.66
CA LYS A 33 81.26 -83.18 10.45
C LYS A 33 82.18 -82.43 9.49
N MET A 34 82.06 -81.10 9.40
CA MET A 34 82.92 -80.25 8.57
C MET A 34 84.36 -80.09 9.14
N GLY A 35 84.63 -80.67 10.32
CA GLY A 35 85.97 -80.78 10.92
C GLY A 35 86.21 -79.79 12.05
N ILE A 36 86.55 -80.32 13.23
CA ILE A 36 86.84 -79.58 14.47
C ILE A 36 87.98 -78.57 14.24
N GLY A 37 87.69 -77.31 14.55
CA GLY A 37 88.70 -76.29 14.79
C GLY A 37 88.82 -75.23 13.69
N ASN A 38 87.77 -74.42 13.49
CA ASN A 38 87.74 -73.01 13.05
C ASN A 38 88.74 -72.47 11.98
N ASN A 39 89.55 -73.28 11.31
CA ASN A 39 90.78 -72.80 10.67
C ASN A 39 90.89 -73.21 9.20
N LEU A 40 90.06 -74.13 8.72
CA LEU A 40 90.14 -74.66 7.35
C LEU A 40 89.04 -74.15 6.42
N LEU A 41 87.81 -73.98 6.91
CA LEU A 41 86.64 -73.64 6.10
C LEU A 41 85.93 -72.40 6.63
N ASN A 42 85.46 -71.57 5.70
CA ASN A 42 84.55 -70.47 5.94
C ASN A 42 83.18 -70.89 5.40
N ILE A 43 82.17 -70.90 6.26
CA ILE A 43 80.81 -71.32 5.91
C ILE A 43 79.91 -70.10 6.08
N THR A 44 79.21 -69.74 5.02
CA THR A 44 78.24 -68.64 5.01
C THR A 44 76.87 -69.15 4.62
N TYR A 45 75.87 -68.62 5.30
CA TYR A 45 74.46 -68.87 5.09
C TYR A 45 73.77 -67.63 4.53
N GLU A 46 72.78 -67.86 3.67
CA GLU A 46 71.87 -66.86 3.14
C GLU A 46 70.45 -67.44 3.14
N HIS A 47 69.51 -66.71 3.72
CA HIS A 47 68.09 -67.06 3.72
C HIS A 47 67.31 -65.96 3.00
N LYS A 48 66.75 -66.30 1.85
CA LYS A 48 66.05 -65.38 0.95
C LYS A 48 64.58 -65.76 0.89
N TYR A 49 63.71 -64.84 1.30
CA TYR A 49 62.27 -65.06 1.43
C TYR A 49 61.46 -63.84 0.98
N LYS A 50 60.20 -64.08 0.63
CA LYS A 50 59.28 -63.03 0.19
C LYS A 50 58.52 -62.45 1.38
N VAL A 51 58.45 -61.12 1.43
CA VAL A 51 57.64 -60.38 2.40
C VAL A 51 56.47 -59.74 1.65
N LEU A 52 55.27 -59.92 2.21
CA LEU A 52 54.02 -59.37 1.70
C LEU A 52 53.49 -58.35 2.71
N GLU A 53 53.46 -57.08 2.32
CA GLU A 53 52.95 -55.99 3.17
C GLU A 53 51.88 -55.18 2.44
N PRO A 54 50.82 -54.72 3.13
CA PRO A 54 49.82 -53.86 2.52
C PRO A 54 50.42 -52.51 2.08
N GLU A 55 50.12 -52.08 0.86
CA GLU A 55 50.51 -50.76 0.35
C GLU A 55 49.51 -49.70 0.84
N TYR A 56 50.02 -48.69 1.55
CA TYR A 56 49.25 -47.54 2.01
C TYR A 56 49.62 -46.26 1.25
N ARG A 57 48.64 -45.38 1.06
CA ARG A 57 48.87 -44.02 0.57
C ARG A 57 48.13 -42.98 1.40
N ILE A 58 48.58 -41.73 1.30
CA ILE A 58 47.85 -40.57 1.79
C ILE A 58 46.96 -40.04 0.67
N ARG A 59 45.71 -39.71 0.99
CA ARG A 59 44.80 -39.02 0.05
C ARG A 59 45.26 -37.59 -0.15
N ASN A 60 45.05 -37.03 -1.34
CA ASN A 60 45.24 -35.58 -1.53
C ASN A 60 44.02 -34.81 -0.96
N LEU A 61 44.12 -33.48 -0.93
CA LEU A 61 43.08 -32.65 -0.33
C LEU A 61 41.81 -32.62 -1.18
N GLU A 62 41.94 -32.60 -2.51
CA GLU A 62 40.79 -32.59 -3.42
C GLU A 62 39.97 -33.88 -3.31
N GLU A 63 40.61 -35.05 -3.25
CA GLU A 63 39.96 -36.36 -3.06
C GLU A 63 39.07 -36.35 -1.81
N ILE A 64 39.58 -35.80 -0.70
CA ILE A 64 38.85 -35.75 0.57
C ILE A 64 37.65 -34.80 0.47
N ILE A 65 37.83 -33.62 -0.13
CA ILE A 65 36.75 -32.65 -0.30
C ILE A 65 35.67 -33.23 -1.23
N GLU A 66 36.05 -33.91 -2.31
CA GLU A 66 35.09 -34.59 -3.18
C GLU A 66 34.32 -35.70 -2.47
N GLU A 67 34.98 -36.52 -1.66
CA GLU A 67 34.33 -37.54 -0.85
C GLU A 67 33.36 -36.94 0.17
N GLN A 68 33.75 -35.85 0.84
CA GLN A 68 32.87 -35.11 1.76
C GLN A 68 31.64 -34.57 1.02
N ASN A 69 31.85 -33.92 -0.14
CA ASN A 69 30.75 -33.40 -0.96
C ASN A 69 29.82 -34.51 -1.46
N LYS A 70 30.35 -35.69 -1.83
CA LYS A 70 29.55 -36.86 -2.25
C LYS A 70 28.82 -37.52 -1.08
N ALA A 71 29.38 -37.47 0.12
CA ALA A 71 28.77 -38.03 1.32
C ALA A 71 27.59 -37.20 1.84
N TYR A 72 27.54 -35.91 1.48
CA TYR A 72 26.45 -35.01 1.86
C TYR A 72 25.12 -35.47 1.27
N GLN A 73 24.15 -35.76 2.14
CA GLN A 73 22.80 -36.21 1.77
C GLN A 73 21.75 -35.10 1.80
N GLY A 74 22.12 -33.88 2.21
CA GLY A 74 21.19 -32.76 2.26
C GLY A 74 20.85 -32.23 0.87
N SER A 75 19.74 -31.51 0.77
CA SER A 75 19.29 -30.90 -0.48
C SER A 75 19.78 -29.45 -0.58
N ASN A 76 20.14 -29.03 -1.79
CA ASN A 76 20.43 -27.64 -2.13
C ASN A 76 19.44 -27.18 -3.21
N ILE A 77 18.19 -26.97 -2.79
CA ILE A 77 17.08 -26.63 -3.69
C ILE A 77 16.79 -25.15 -3.57
N TYR A 78 16.73 -24.47 -4.72
CA TYR A 78 16.37 -23.06 -4.80
C TYR A 78 14.85 -22.89 -4.75
N HIS A 79 14.36 -22.02 -3.85
CA HIS A 79 12.96 -21.68 -3.68
C HIS A 79 12.69 -20.23 -4.10
N TYR A 80 12.27 -20.04 -5.35
CA TYR A 80 11.87 -18.72 -5.84
C TYR A 80 10.61 -18.21 -5.13
N ARG A 81 10.62 -16.93 -4.75
CA ARG A 81 9.44 -16.19 -4.28
C ARG A 81 9.28 -14.93 -5.11
N GLU A 82 8.05 -14.56 -5.42
CA GLU A 82 7.77 -13.31 -6.11
C GLU A 82 7.81 -12.13 -5.12
N VAL A 83 8.40 -11.01 -5.56
CA VAL A 83 8.45 -9.78 -4.76
C VAL A 83 7.40 -8.81 -5.27
N VAL A 84 6.41 -8.53 -4.43
CA VAL A 84 5.33 -7.58 -4.73
C VAL A 84 5.41 -6.43 -3.75
N THR A 85 5.61 -5.22 -4.27
CA THR A 85 5.60 -3.97 -3.49
C THR A 85 4.60 -3.01 -4.12
N GLU A 86 3.94 -2.21 -3.28
CA GLU A 86 2.94 -1.24 -3.72
C GLU A 86 3.42 0.19 -3.48
N LYS A 87 2.93 1.11 -4.30
CA LYS A 87 3.14 2.54 -4.09
C LYS A 87 2.47 2.95 -2.78
N PRO A 88 3.12 3.80 -1.96
CA PRO A 88 2.49 4.34 -0.76
C PRO A 88 1.15 5.01 -1.09
N GLN A 89 0.14 4.76 -0.25
CA GLN A 89 -1.11 5.49 -0.29
C GLN A 89 -0.83 6.97 0.03
N VAL A 90 -1.40 7.86 -0.77
CA VAL A 90 -1.27 9.31 -0.60
C VAL A 90 -2.66 9.88 -0.40
N ASP A 91 -2.94 10.25 0.85
CA ASP A 91 -4.20 10.91 1.21
C ASP A 91 -4.11 12.39 0.86
N ASP A 92 -4.59 12.76 -0.33
CA ASP A 92 -4.91 14.14 -0.67
C ASP A 92 -6.38 14.21 -1.08
N PRO A 93 -7.25 14.87 -0.29
CA PRO A 93 -8.66 15.00 -0.61
C PRO A 93 -8.84 16.01 -1.75
N ILE A 94 -8.52 15.64 -2.99
CA ILE A 94 -8.85 16.43 -4.17
C ILE A 94 -10.38 16.50 -4.25
N ASN A 95 -10.95 17.68 -4.04
CA ASN A 95 -12.39 17.86 -4.13
C ASN A 95 -12.76 18.78 -5.30
N ASN A 96 -12.66 18.26 -6.52
CA ASN A 96 -13.15 19.00 -7.70
C ASN A 96 -14.61 18.66 -8.04
N ALA A 97 -15.23 17.76 -7.29
CA ALA A 97 -16.61 17.38 -7.53
C ALA A 97 -17.53 18.54 -7.10
N ASN A 98 -18.38 18.98 -8.03
CA ASN A 98 -19.45 19.96 -7.81
C ASN A 98 -19.03 21.42 -7.64
N LEU A 99 -17.83 21.81 -8.11
CA LEU A 99 -17.46 23.23 -8.18
C LEU A 99 -18.48 23.99 -9.06
N ASN A 100 -18.91 25.15 -8.58
CA ASN A 100 -19.75 26.05 -9.36
C ASN A 100 -19.01 26.52 -10.61
N ILE A 101 -19.57 26.24 -11.80
CA ILE A 101 -19.03 26.69 -13.09
C ILE A 101 -19.76 27.92 -13.66
N GLU A 102 -20.92 28.26 -13.11
CA GLU A 102 -21.73 29.40 -13.53
C GLU A 102 -21.37 30.66 -12.73
N THR A 103 -21.65 31.83 -13.30
CA THR A 103 -21.55 33.13 -12.63
C THR A 103 -22.94 33.76 -12.44
N ASN A 104 -23.06 34.75 -11.55
CA ASN A 104 -24.31 35.49 -11.35
C ASN A 104 -24.83 36.08 -12.67
N GLU A 105 -23.93 36.61 -13.50
CA GLU A 105 -24.25 37.17 -14.82
C GLU A 105 -24.83 36.10 -15.75
N SER A 106 -24.20 34.93 -15.81
CA SER A 106 -24.66 33.84 -16.68
C SER A 106 -26.04 33.28 -16.29
N ILE A 107 -26.39 33.32 -15.00
CA ILE A 107 -27.69 32.89 -14.51
C ILE A 107 -28.76 33.94 -14.83
N LEU A 108 -28.43 35.22 -14.62
CA LEU A 108 -29.33 36.33 -14.94
C LEU A 108 -29.63 36.41 -16.45
N GLU A 109 -28.66 36.15 -17.31
CA GLU A 109 -28.86 36.13 -18.77
C GLU A 109 -29.81 35.02 -19.22
N LYS A 110 -29.76 33.84 -18.57
CA LYS A 110 -30.63 32.69 -18.86
C LYS A 110 -32.00 32.76 -18.17
N ALA A 111 -32.18 33.70 -17.24
CA ALA A 111 -33.38 33.78 -16.42
C ALA A 111 -34.63 34.08 -17.27
N LYS A 112 -35.72 33.36 -16.98
CA LYS A 112 -37.02 33.59 -17.60
C LYS A 112 -38.01 34.05 -16.54
N ASP A 113 -38.59 35.23 -16.75
CA ASP A 113 -39.64 35.76 -15.88
C ASP A 113 -40.95 35.05 -16.18
N ILE A 114 -41.66 34.64 -15.12
CA ILE A 114 -43.00 34.07 -15.24
C ILE A 114 -43.99 35.23 -15.03
N PRO A 115 -44.91 35.49 -15.99
CA PRO A 115 -45.90 36.55 -15.85
C PRO A 115 -46.89 36.27 -14.71
N ALA A 116 -47.63 37.29 -14.29
CA ALA A 116 -48.67 37.17 -13.26
C ALA A 116 -49.73 36.13 -13.64
N ASP A 117 -50.25 35.41 -12.65
CA ASP A 117 -51.33 34.44 -12.86
C ASP A 117 -52.59 35.19 -13.33
N PRO A 118 -53.11 34.92 -14.54
CA PRO A 118 -54.32 35.57 -15.06
C PRO A 118 -55.56 35.36 -14.18
N ASN A 119 -55.56 34.35 -13.31
CA ASN A 119 -56.66 34.05 -12.39
C ASN A 119 -56.47 34.65 -10.99
N HIS A 120 -55.36 35.35 -10.74
CA HIS A 120 -55.12 35.98 -9.44
C HIS A 120 -56.18 37.05 -9.14
N ARG A 121 -56.91 36.86 -8.03
CA ARG A 121 -57.91 37.81 -7.55
C ARG A 121 -57.30 38.70 -6.49
N HIS A 122 -57.27 40.00 -6.74
CA HIS A 122 -56.84 40.97 -5.74
C HIS A 122 -57.80 41.01 -4.55
N ASN A 123 -57.29 40.65 -3.37
CA ASN A 123 -57.99 40.81 -2.09
C ASN A 123 -57.49 42.08 -1.38
N ASP A 124 -58.08 42.41 -0.22
CA ASP A 124 -57.73 43.60 0.58
C ASP A 124 -56.23 43.67 0.90
N GLU A 125 -55.61 42.50 1.00
CA GLU A 125 -54.21 42.25 1.28
C GLU A 125 -53.25 42.56 0.09
N CYS A 126 -53.79 42.88 -1.09
CA CYS A 126 -53.04 43.36 -2.26
C CYS A 126 -52.81 44.88 -2.25
N TYR A 127 -53.40 45.62 -1.33
CA TYR A 127 -53.40 47.07 -1.36
C TYR A 127 -52.67 47.63 -0.13
N LEU A 128 -51.82 48.64 -0.34
CA LEU A 128 -51.07 49.33 0.72
C LEU A 128 -51.86 50.50 1.32
N GLY A 129 -53.19 50.35 1.42
CA GLY A 129 -54.10 51.39 1.85
C GLY A 129 -55.36 50.81 2.47
N THR A 130 -56.21 51.67 3.04
CA THR A 130 -57.46 51.22 3.65
C THR A 130 -58.57 51.18 2.60
N LYS A 131 -59.36 50.10 2.63
CA LYS A 131 -60.55 49.97 1.78
C LYS A 131 -61.57 51.02 2.17
N HIS A 132 -62.00 51.81 1.20
CA HIS A 132 -63.07 52.78 1.39
C HIS A 132 -64.42 52.07 1.39
N VAL A 133 -65.11 52.13 2.53
CA VAL A 133 -66.44 51.52 2.74
C VAL A 133 -67.40 52.59 3.24
N HIS A 134 -68.60 52.65 2.64
CA HIS A 134 -69.63 53.62 3.04
C HIS A 134 -70.39 53.11 4.28
N GLY A 135 -69.86 53.42 5.47
CA GLY A 135 -70.52 53.17 6.76
C GLY A 135 -71.33 54.37 7.27
N SER A 136 -71.84 54.28 8.50
CA SER A 136 -72.49 55.39 9.25
C SER A 136 -71.59 56.62 9.47
N SER A 137 -70.29 56.50 9.16
CA SER A 137 -69.27 57.54 9.22
C SER A 137 -69.19 58.44 7.98
N CYS A 138 -69.83 58.09 6.86
CA CYS A 138 -69.90 58.96 5.69
C CYS A 138 -70.99 60.03 5.90
N PRO A 139 -70.68 61.34 5.78
CA PRO A 139 -71.70 62.39 5.82
C PRO A 139 -72.79 62.12 4.78
N LYS A 140 -74.05 62.17 5.22
CA LYS A 140 -75.23 62.01 4.37
C LYS A 140 -75.90 63.35 4.16
N THR A 141 -76.19 63.70 2.93
CA THR A 141 -77.00 64.89 2.58
C THR A 141 -78.39 64.44 2.11
N TYR A 142 -79.46 64.95 2.75
CA TYR A 142 -80.86 64.63 2.45
C TYR A 142 -81.45 65.58 1.41
N HIS A 143 -82.11 65.05 0.38
CA HIS A 143 -82.71 65.85 -0.70
C HIS A 143 -84.25 65.73 -0.73
N PRO A 144 -85.02 66.83 -0.60
CA PRO A 144 -86.48 66.83 -0.71
C PRO A 144 -86.97 66.72 -2.17
N VAL A 145 -88.22 66.25 -2.36
CA VAL A 145 -88.81 65.98 -3.70
C VAL A 145 -89.69 67.14 -4.17
N ALA A 146 -89.58 67.54 -5.45
CA ALA A 146 -90.35 68.64 -6.06
C ALA A 146 -91.80 68.25 -6.40
N LYS A 147 -92.74 69.22 -6.28
CA LYS A 147 -94.19 69.06 -6.54
C LYS A 147 -94.69 70.13 -7.52
N THR A 148 -95.76 69.84 -8.27
CA THR A 148 -96.43 70.78 -9.18
C THR A 148 -97.91 70.90 -8.82
N LEU A 149 -98.44 72.13 -8.82
CA LEU A 149 -99.87 72.37 -8.68
C LEU A 149 -100.59 71.94 -9.96
N ILE A 150 -101.54 71.01 -9.85
CA ILE A 150 -102.28 70.46 -10.99
C ILE A 150 -103.63 71.16 -11.17
N ASP A 151 -104.34 71.38 -10.07
CA ASP A 151 -105.65 72.00 -10.12
C ASP A 151 -105.88 72.86 -8.88
N SER A 152 -106.65 73.93 -9.04
CA SER A 152 -107.06 74.75 -7.92
C SER A 152 -108.48 75.25 -8.13
N SER A 153 -109.35 74.96 -7.18
CA SER A 153 -110.70 75.52 -7.13
C SER A 153 -110.74 76.61 -6.07
N THR A 154 -111.38 77.73 -6.44
CA THR A 154 -111.67 78.81 -5.52
C THR A 154 -113.16 79.07 -5.58
N ASP A 155 -113.84 78.86 -4.46
CA ASP A 155 -115.27 79.16 -4.35
C ASP A 155 -115.50 80.19 -3.25
N TYR A 156 -116.58 80.96 -3.37
CA TYR A 156 -116.91 81.99 -2.41
C TYR A 156 -118.40 82.09 -2.13
N GLU A 157 -118.72 82.21 -0.85
CA GLU A 157 -120.10 82.38 -0.40
C GLU A 157 -120.21 83.56 0.56
N TYR A 158 -121.25 84.38 0.37
CA TYR A 158 -121.48 85.54 1.23
C TYR A 158 -122.11 85.09 2.55
N HIS A 159 -121.32 85.17 3.61
CA HIS A 159 -121.71 84.65 4.91
C HIS A 159 -122.49 85.71 5.69
N ARG A 160 -123.84 85.64 5.63
CA ARG A 160 -124.73 86.64 6.26
C ARG A 160 -124.49 86.87 7.76
N GLY A 161 -123.88 85.91 8.46
CA GLY A 161 -123.61 86.00 9.90
C GLY A 161 -122.42 86.88 10.30
N CYS A 162 -121.48 87.19 9.40
CA CYS A 162 -120.28 87.98 9.72
C CYS A 162 -120.02 89.15 8.76
N GLY A 163 -120.93 89.40 7.81
CA GLY A 163 -120.83 90.51 6.86
C GLY A 163 -119.65 90.41 5.89
N GLY A 164 -119.04 89.22 5.76
CA GLY A 164 -117.87 88.97 4.92
C GLY A 164 -118.04 87.75 4.02
N THR A 165 -117.08 87.56 3.12
CA THR A 165 -117.05 86.47 2.14
C THR A 165 -116.14 85.35 2.65
N LEU A 166 -116.65 84.12 2.70
CA LEU A 166 -115.86 82.91 2.91
C LEU A 166 -115.22 82.50 1.58
N TYR A 167 -113.93 82.21 1.61
CA TYR A 167 -113.17 81.66 0.49
C TYR A 167 -112.78 80.23 0.80
N TYR A 168 -113.13 79.33 -0.10
CA TYR A 168 -112.72 77.93 -0.07
C TYR A 168 -111.67 77.73 -1.15
N TYR A 169 -110.43 77.50 -0.73
CA TYR A 169 -109.34 77.13 -1.62
C TYR A 169 -109.14 75.63 -1.54
N ALA A 170 -109.30 74.93 -2.66
CA ALA A 170 -108.89 73.54 -2.78
C ALA A 170 -107.77 73.45 -3.81
N TYR A 171 -106.60 72.97 -3.39
CA TYR A 171 -105.44 72.73 -4.26
C TYR A 171 -105.25 71.23 -4.44
N LEU A 172 -105.04 70.79 -5.67
CA LEU A 172 -104.58 69.45 -5.99
C LEU A 172 -103.15 69.57 -6.53
N GLU A 173 -102.17 69.14 -5.75
CA GLU A 173 -100.77 69.09 -6.18
C GLU A 173 -100.37 67.67 -6.54
N GLN A 174 -99.52 67.47 -7.54
CA GLN A 174 -98.98 66.17 -7.89
C GLN A 174 -97.48 66.10 -7.65
N CYS A 175 -97.03 64.98 -7.09
CA CYS A 175 -95.61 64.68 -7.03
C CYS A 175 -95.05 64.47 -8.44
N ASN A 176 -94.05 65.26 -8.84
CA ASN A 176 -93.46 65.18 -10.18
C ASN A 176 -92.74 63.85 -10.47
N GLN A 177 -92.45 63.07 -9.43
CA GLN A 177 -91.71 61.81 -9.54
C GLN A 177 -92.64 60.60 -9.57
N CYS A 178 -93.65 60.54 -8.70
CA CYS A 178 -94.51 59.35 -8.58
C CYS A 178 -95.95 59.57 -9.08
N GLY A 179 -96.30 60.79 -9.49
CA GLY A 179 -97.64 61.10 -9.99
C GLY A 179 -98.74 61.06 -8.93
N ALA A 180 -98.42 60.85 -7.64
CA ALA A 180 -99.38 60.86 -6.56
C ALA A 180 -99.94 62.27 -6.34
N TYR A 181 -101.26 62.36 -6.14
CA TYR A 181 -101.95 63.62 -5.91
C TYR A 181 -102.13 63.89 -4.41
N PHE A 182 -102.00 65.16 -4.03
CA PHE A 182 -102.23 65.68 -2.69
C PHE A 182 -103.35 66.71 -2.78
N GLN A 183 -104.43 66.48 -2.05
CA GLN A 183 -105.52 67.44 -1.96
C GLN A 183 -105.39 68.24 -0.66
N TYR A 184 -105.33 69.55 -0.81
CA TYR A 184 -105.30 70.51 0.28
C TYR A 184 -106.58 71.32 0.23
N SER A 185 -107.34 71.39 1.32
CA SER A 185 -108.42 72.35 1.46
C SER A 185 -108.07 73.36 2.54
N GLN A 186 -108.18 74.64 2.19
CA GLN A 186 -108.04 75.76 3.10
C GLN A 186 -109.30 76.61 3.03
N THR A 187 -109.86 76.92 4.19
CA THR A 187 -111.02 77.80 4.30
C THR A 187 -110.62 79.07 5.03
N GLY A 188 -110.86 80.23 4.43
CA GLY A 188 -110.57 81.55 5.01
C GLY A 188 -111.79 82.47 4.95
N CYS A 189 -112.00 83.32 5.96
CA CYS A 189 -113.13 84.26 6.06
C CYS A 189 -112.59 85.70 5.99
N SER A 190 -113.12 86.56 5.11
CA SER A 190 -112.69 87.98 5.00
C SER A 190 -113.36 88.92 6.01
N GLY A 191 -114.37 88.45 6.74
CA GLY A 191 -114.95 89.16 7.90
C GLY A 191 -114.12 88.93 9.17
N ASN A 192 -114.51 89.56 10.28
CA ASN A 192 -113.81 89.46 11.57
C ASN A 192 -114.12 88.12 12.32
N CYS A 193 -114.02 87.01 11.60
CA CYS A 193 -114.29 85.62 12.00
C CYS A 193 -112.94 84.91 12.15
N GLY A 194 -112.43 84.76 13.38
CA GLY A 194 -111.11 84.18 13.68
C GLY A 194 -110.95 82.66 13.48
N THR A 195 -111.58 82.06 12.47
CA THR A 195 -111.52 80.62 12.22
C THR A 195 -110.76 80.32 10.92
N PHE A 196 -109.50 79.90 11.05
CA PHE A 196 -108.72 79.23 10.00
C PHE A 196 -108.63 77.74 10.34
N ALA A 197 -109.09 76.87 9.44
CA ALA A 197 -108.97 75.42 9.61
C ALA A 197 -108.20 74.82 8.42
N TRP A 198 -107.15 74.06 8.72
CA TRP A 198 -106.37 73.28 7.76
C TRP A 198 -106.69 71.80 7.95
N SER A 199 -107.09 71.12 6.90
CA SER A 199 -107.19 69.66 6.88
C SER A 199 -106.42 69.10 5.69
N ASN A 200 -105.40 68.29 5.97
CA ASN A 200 -104.64 67.57 4.95
C ASN A 200 -105.12 66.11 4.95
N ALA A 201 -105.60 65.63 3.80
CA ALA A 201 -105.91 64.22 3.60
C ALA A 201 -105.13 63.71 2.38
N GLY A 202 -104.07 62.94 2.63
CA GLY A 202 -103.26 62.32 1.59
C GLY A 202 -101.89 61.87 2.08
N GLY A 203 -101.75 60.59 2.43
CA GLY A 203 -100.48 59.97 2.80
C GLY A 203 -99.86 59.23 1.62
N CYS A 204 -98.64 59.60 1.23
CA CYS A 204 -97.78 58.83 0.34
C CYS A 204 -96.35 58.78 0.92
N SER A 205 -95.67 57.63 0.83
CA SER A 205 -94.40 57.31 1.51
C SER A 205 -93.12 57.87 0.85
N CYS A 206 -93.25 58.78 -0.11
CA CYS A 206 -92.11 59.40 -0.79
C CYS A 206 -91.44 60.47 0.09
N THR A 207 -90.71 60.05 1.14
CA THR A 207 -89.74 60.91 1.82
C THR A 207 -88.38 60.80 1.10
N GLY A 208 -87.66 61.92 0.97
CA GLY A 208 -86.48 62.11 0.13
C GLY A 208 -85.35 61.07 0.23
N TYR A 209 -84.36 61.19 -0.67
CA TYR A 209 -83.23 60.28 -0.79
C TYR A 209 -81.92 60.87 -0.24
N TYR A 210 -80.96 60.01 0.14
CA TYR A 210 -79.64 60.42 0.63
C TYR A 210 -78.56 60.29 -0.45
N THR A 211 -77.60 61.21 -0.45
CA THR A 211 -76.35 61.12 -1.23
C THR A 211 -75.15 61.13 -0.27
N TYR A 212 -74.13 60.31 -0.56
CA TYR A 212 -72.89 60.19 0.24
C TYR A 212 -71.81 61.13 -0.30
N SER A 213 -71.25 62.02 0.54
CA SER A 213 -70.47 63.19 0.10
C SER A 213 -68.94 63.04 0.11
N CYS A 214 -68.39 61.82 0.15
CA CYS A 214 -66.96 61.60 0.42
C CYS A 214 -66.02 61.62 -0.79
N ASP A 215 -66.53 61.91 -2.01
CA ASP A 215 -65.84 61.90 -3.32
C ASP A 215 -65.03 60.62 -3.68
N LYS A 216 -64.93 59.67 -2.75
CA LYS A 216 -64.26 58.39 -2.86
C LYS A 216 -65.27 57.31 -3.24
N ARG A 217 -64.92 56.53 -4.26
CA ARG A 217 -65.75 55.39 -4.71
C ARG A 217 -65.61 54.22 -3.74
N GLU A 218 -66.73 53.63 -3.36
CA GLU A 218 -66.79 52.45 -2.50
C GLU A 218 -66.00 51.27 -3.09
N GLY A 219 -65.32 50.51 -2.23
CA GLY A 219 -64.52 49.34 -2.61
C GLY A 219 -63.11 49.64 -3.14
N LYS A 220 -62.77 50.91 -3.39
CA LYS A 220 -61.41 51.34 -3.75
C LYS A 220 -60.53 51.55 -2.53
N TYR A 221 -59.21 51.50 -2.70
CA TYR A 221 -58.23 51.64 -1.62
C TYR A 221 -57.51 52.98 -1.71
N TYR A 222 -57.21 53.59 -0.56
CA TYR A 222 -56.54 54.88 -0.50
C TYR A 222 -55.43 54.87 0.56
N ASP A 223 -54.35 55.60 0.29
CA ASP A 223 -53.29 55.84 1.26
C ASP A 223 -53.72 56.87 2.33
N ASN A 224 -52.85 57.09 3.31
CA ASN A 224 -53.08 58.04 4.41
C ASN A 224 -53.19 59.51 3.94
N ASN A 225 -52.79 59.81 2.71
CA ASN A 225 -52.90 61.14 2.10
C ASN A 225 -54.16 61.27 1.22
N GLY A 226 -55.02 60.25 1.19
CA GLY A 226 -56.26 60.23 0.43
C GLY A 226 -56.09 59.96 -1.06
N LYS A 227 -54.91 59.52 -1.51
CA LYS A 227 -54.65 59.15 -2.91
C LYS A 227 -55.04 57.70 -3.16
N GLU A 228 -55.73 57.43 -4.27
CA GLU A 228 -56.11 56.07 -4.67
C GLU A 228 -54.84 55.22 -4.91
N VAL A 229 -54.78 54.03 -4.30
CA VAL A 229 -53.66 53.09 -4.45
C VAL A 229 -54.07 51.91 -5.33
N ALA A 230 -53.18 51.53 -6.25
CA ALA A 230 -53.35 50.36 -7.09
C ALA A 230 -53.00 49.06 -6.35
N ALA A 231 -53.41 47.92 -6.90
CA ALA A 231 -52.98 46.62 -6.40
C ALA A 231 -51.46 46.49 -6.56
N SER A 232 -50.80 46.07 -5.49
CA SER A 232 -49.35 45.92 -5.39
C SER A 232 -48.91 44.46 -5.29
N CYS A 233 -49.82 43.51 -5.58
CA CYS A 233 -49.56 42.08 -5.48
C CYS A 233 -48.39 41.59 -6.37
N GLY A 234 -48.17 42.21 -7.53
CA GLY A 234 -46.98 41.96 -8.38
C GLY A 234 -45.67 42.62 -7.92
N LEU A 235 -45.71 43.36 -6.82
CA LEU A 235 -44.52 43.95 -6.18
C LEU A 235 -44.25 43.33 -4.80
N MET A 236 -45.22 42.61 -4.23
CA MET A 236 -45.10 41.92 -2.94
C MET A 236 -44.44 40.56 -3.09
N ILE A 237 -43.19 40.43 -2.66
CA ILE A 237 -42.50 39.13 -2.65
C ILE A 237 -43.06 38.27 -1.51
N VAL A 238 -43.54 37.08 -1.82
CA VAL A 238 -44.03 36.10 -0.83
C VAL A 238 -42.92 35.13 -0.42
N SER A 239 -42.12 34.65 -1.37
CA SER A 239 -41.01 33.73 -1.13
C SER A 239 -39.78 34.09 -1.96
N LEU A 240 -38.62 33.65 -1.48
CA LEU A 240 -37.34 33.78 -2.14
C LEU A 240 -36.66 32.41 -2.13
N THR A 241 -36.36 31.87 -3.31
CA THR A 241 -35.76 30.53 -3.47
C THR A 241 -34.42 30.66 -4.16
N PRO A 242 -33.31 30.17 -3.60
CA PRO A 242 -32.00 30.28 -4.23
C PRO A 242 -31.97 29.49 -5.55
N THR A 243 -31.31 30.04 -6.55
CA THR A 243 -31.08 29.31 -7.83
C THR A 243 -30.13 28.14 -7.62
N HIS A 244 -29.17 28.30 -6.71
CA HIS A 244 -28.18 27.30 -6.34
C HIS A 244 -28.22 27.07 -4.82
N PRO A 245 -29.10 26.15 -4.34
CA PRO A 245 -29.25 25.88 -2.92
C PRO A 245 -28.00 25.24 -2.30
N ASN A 246 -27.24 24.47 -3.09
CA ASN A 246 -25.96 23.88 -2.69
C ASN A 246 -24.88 24.39 -3.63
N GLN A 247 -23.77 24.86 -3.08
CA GLN A 247 -22.70 25.52 -3.81
C GLN A 247 -21.35 25.00 -3.35
N THR A 248 -20.42 24.83 -4.28
CA THR A 248 -19.01 24.56 -3.95
C THR A 248 -18.15 25.61 -4.64
N VAL A 249 -17.30 26.28 -3.87
CA VAL A 249 -16.41 27.35 -4.36
C VAL A 249 -15.00 27.17 -3.80
N TYR A 250 -14.01 27.72 -4.48
CA TYR A 250 -12.67 27.79 -3.91
C TYR A 250 -12.59 28.80 -2.77
N ILE A 251 -11.61 28.59 -1.89
CA ILE A 251 -11.25 29.59 -0.89
C ILE A 251 -11.01 30.96 -1.54
N ASN A 252 -11.54 32.00 -0.92
CA ASN A 252 -11.57 33.40 -1.37
C ASN A 252 -12.40 33.70 -2.64
N ASP A 253 -13.07 32.72 -3.25
CA ASP A 253 -13.99 32.97 -4.36
C ASP A 253 -15.36 33.46 -3.86
N THR A 254 -16.08 34.16 -4.74
CA THR A 254 -17.45 34.62 -4.49
C THR A 254 -18.45 33.49 -4.71
N ILE A 255 -19.53 33.46 -3.93
CA ILE A 255 -20.66 32.55 -4.14
C ILE A 255 -21.68 33.14 -5.12
N LEU A 256 -22.52 32.27 -5.70
CA LEU A 256 -23.69 32.68 -6.47
C LEU A 256 -24.75 33.23 -5.51
N THR A 257 -25.22 34.43 -5.78
CA THR A 257 -26.20 35.14 -4.94
C THR A 257 -27.54 35.35 -5.66
N THR A 258 -27.78 34.65 -6.77
CA THR A 258 -29.03 34.71 -7.52
C THR A 258 -30.14 33.88 -6.87
N ALA A 259 -31.34 34.45 -6.77
CA ALA A 259 -32.54 33.78 -6.25
C ALA A 259 -33.79 34.14 -7.05
N VAL A 260 -34.74 33.21 -7.12
CA VAL A 260 -36.06 33.42 -7.73
C VAL A 260 -37.00 33.96 -6.66
N ALA A 261 -37.52 35.17 -6.87
CA ALA A 261 -38.59 35.75 -6.08
C ALA A 261 -39.94 35.37 -6.68
N THR A 262 -40.85 34.85 -5.85
CA THR A 262 -42.25 34.66 -6.20
C THR A 262 -43.05 35.81 -5.60
N TYR A 263 -43.87 36.46 -6.43
CA TYR A 263 -44.72 37.56 -6.01
C TYR A 263 -46.13 37.08 -5.66
N LYS A 264 -46.88 37.91 -4.96
CA LYS A 264 -48.22 37.57 -4.46
C LYS A 264 -49.26 37.36 -5.57
N ASP A 265 -49.01 37.91 -6.75
CA ASP A 265 -49.81 37.67 -7.97
C ASP A 265 -49.43 36.37 -8.72
N GLY A 266 -48.51 35.58 -8.17
CA GLY A 266 -48.03 34.34 -8.78
C GLY A 266 -46.93 34.52 -9.81
N SER A 267 -46.57 35.75 -10.19
CA SER A 267 -45.41 36.00 -11.06
C SER A 267 -44.10 35.62 -10.37
N SER A 268 -43.04 35.40 -11.15
CA SER A 268 -41.70 35.21 -10.59
C SER A 268 -40.61 35.84 -11.43
N LYS A 269 -39.53 36.25 -10.75
CA LYS A 269 -38.37 36.90 -11.35
C LYS A 269 -37.08 36.45 -10.68
N THR A 270 -36.01 36.28 -11.46
CA THR A 270 -34.68 36.01 -10.89
C THR A 270 -34.01 37.33 -10.53
N LEU A 271 -33.48 37.41 -9.31
CA LEU A 271 -32.92 38.61 -8.71
C LEU A 271 -31.50 38.35 -8.22
N LEU A 272 -30.69 39.39 -8.20
CA LEU A 272 -29.37 39.39 -7.55
C LEU A 272 -29.53 39.77 -6.08
N CYS A 273 -29.17 38.86 -5.17
CA CYS A 273 -29.20 39.11 -3.73
C CYS A 273 -27.83 39.56 -3.21
N THR A 274 -27.84 40.05 -1.98
CA THR A 274 -26.63 40.37 -1.20
C THR A 274 -26.38 39.29 -0.14
N THR A 275 -25.12 39.12 0.26
CA THR A 275 -24.73 38.19 1.34
C THR A 275 -23.52 38.76 2.08
N ASP A 276 -23.42 38.42 3.37
CA ASP A 276 -22.28 38.69 4.24
C ASP A 276 -21.30 37.49 4.30
N PHE A 277 -21.63 36.38 3.65
CA PHE A 277 -20.78 35.20 3.61
C PHE A 277 -19.48 35.47 2.85
N SER A 278 -18.36 35.04 3.42
CA SER A 278 -17.04 35.07 2.78
C SER A 278 -16.41 33.69 2.79
N ALA A 279 -15.91 33.22 1.65
CA ALA A 279 -15.24 31.93 1.51
C ALA A 279 -13.79 31.93 2.05
N LYS A 280 -13.52 32.65 3.15
CA LYS A 280 -12.15 32.81 3.71
C LYS A 280 -11.64 31.58 4.44
N ASN A 281 -12.55 30.74 4.96
CA ASN A 281 -12.21 29.56 5.73
C ASN A 281 -12.74 28.31 5.02
N LEU A 282 -11.91 27.27 4.96
CA LEU A 282 -12.34 25.96 4.48
C LEU A 282 -13.44 25.38 5.38
N GLY A 283 -14.35 24.63 4.79
CA GLY A 283 -15.42 24.00 5.55
C GLY A 283 -16.52 23.45 4.67
N LYS A 284 -17.14 22.37 5.13
CA LYS A 284 -18.31 21.75 4.51
C LYS A 284 -19.59 22.25 5.17
N ASP A 285 -20.66 22.28 4.38
CA ASP A 285 -22.03 22.59 4.81
C ASP A 285 -22.16 23.94 5.53
N GLN A 286 -21.36 24.93 5.13
CA GLN A 286 -21.44 26.28 5.69
C GLN A 286 -22.74 26.95 5.23
N THR A 287 -23.45 27.64 6.13
CA THR A 287 -24.71 28.30 5.77
C THR A 287 -24.46 29.77 5.41
N ALA A 288 -24.80 30.15 4.17
CA ALA A 288 -24.83 31.55 3.75
C ALA A 288 -26.28 32.06 3.65
N SER A 289 -26.55 33.26 4.15
CA SER A 289 -27.85 33.91 4.01
C SER A 289 -27.81 34.87 2.81
N LEU A 290 -28.70 34.65 1.84
CA LEU A 290 -28.95 35.60 0.76
C LEU A 290 -30.09 36.53 1.17
N SER A 291 -29.91 37.83 0.97
CA SER A 291 -30.88 38.87 1.34
C SER A 291 -31.21 39.77 0.15
N TYR A 292 -32.49 40.00 -0.10
CA TYR A 292 -32.99 40.96 -1.08
C TYR A 292 -33.84 42.03 -0.39
N ASN A 293 -33.44 43.28 -0.56
CA ASN A 293 -34.13 44.45 -0.03
C ASN A 293 -35.02 45.04 -1.13
N TYR A 294 -36.28 45.32 -0.81
CA TYR A 294 -37.23 45.94 -1.73
C TYR A 294 -38.15 46.90 -0.99
N GLU A 295 -38.65 47.91 -1.69
CA GLU A 295 -39.48 48.97 -1.10
C GLU A 295 -40.91 48.89 -1.61
N LEU A 296 -41.87 49.03 -0.69
CA LEU A 296 -43.29 49.10 -1.00
C LEU A 296 -43.95 50.19 -0.17
N GLY A 297 -44.58 51.17 -0.85
CA GLY A 297 -45.32 52.23 -0.17
C GLY A 297 -44.49 53.07 0.80
N GLY A 298 -43.19 53.25 0.53
CA GLY A 298 -42.26 54.00 1.38
C GLY A 298 -41.65 53.21 2.55
N ASN A 299 -42.00 51.93 2.71
CA ASN A 299 -41.41 51.03 3.71
C ASN A 299 -40.43 50.06 3.05
N SER A 300 -39.29 49.82 3.70
CA SER A 300 -38.29 48.84 3.24
C SER A 300 -38.58 47.45 3.82
N TYR A 301 -38.54 46.44 2.97
CA TYR A 301 -38.76 45.04 3.31
C TYR A 301 -37.55 44.20 2.93
N ILE A 302 -37.30 43.13 3.69
CA ILE A 302 -36.19 42.21 3.45
C ILE A 302 -36.73 40.79 3.35
N LYS A 303 -36.37 40.08 2.28
CA LYS A 303 -36.56 38.63 2.16
C LYS A 303 -35.22 37.93 2.18
N LYS A 304 -35.19 36.79 2.87
CA LYS A 304 -33.99 35.98 3.04
C LYS A 304 -34.23 34.55 2.60
N CYS A 305 -33.21 33.94 2.03
CA CYS A 305 -33.12 32.50 1.84
C CYS A 305 -31.72 32.01 2.24
N ARG A 306 -31.57 30.69 2.41
CA ARG A 306 -30.31 30.07 2.82
C ARG A 306 -29.75 29.22 1.69
N VAL A 307 -28.44 29.23 1.55
CA VAL A 307 -27.69 28.30 0.70
C VAL A 307 -26.63 27.59 1.53
N THR A 308 -26.37 26.35 1.17
CA THR A 308 -25.31 25.52 1.74
C THR A 308 -24.08 25.67 0.87
N VAL A 309 -22.94 26.05 1.46
CA VAL A 309 -21.69 26.33 0.78
C VAL A 309 -20.58 25.42 1.29
N ASN A 310 -19.94 24.71 0.37
CA ASN A 310 -18.70 23.99 0.59
C ASN A 310 -17.54 24.86 0.09
N VAL A 311 -16.63 25.23 0.99
CA VAL A 311 -15.41 25.96 0.63
C VAL A 311 -14.26 24.97 0.60
N ILE A 312 -13.65 24.83 -0.56
CA ILE A 312 -12.59 23.87 -0.83
C ILE A 312 -11.25 24.57 -1.12
N PRO A 313 -10.11 23.92 -0.82
CA PRO A 313 -8.81 24.46 -1.18
C PRO A 313 -8.69 24.56 -2.70
N ARG A 314 -7.88 25.51 -3.17
CA ARG A 314 -7.48 25.55 -4.58
C ARG A 314 -6.62 24.33 -4.88
N ASN A 315 -6.62 23.93 -6.14
CA ASN A 315 -5.76 22.85 -6.61
C ASN A 315 -4.69 23.37 -7.57
N LYS A 316 -3.64 22.58 -7.74
CA LYS A 316 -2.57 22.79 -8.71
C LYS A 316 -2.25 21.47 -9.39
N ARG A 317 -1.79 21.55 -10.64
CA ARG A 317 -1.25 20.42 -11.39
C ARG A 317 0.27 20.50 -11.42
N CYS A 318 0.97 19.43 -11.04
CA CYS A 318 2.44 19.37 -11.10
C CYS A 318 2.94 18.98 -12.50
N SER A 319 4.27 19.00 -12.69
CA SER A 319 4.93 18.60 -13.95
C SER A 319 4.78 17.11 -14.30
N LYS A 320 4.43 16.28 -13.31
CA LYS A 320 4.13 14.84 -13.47
C LYS A 320 2.62 14.56 -13.60
N ASP A 321 1.83 15.60 -13.91
CA ASP A 321 0.39 15.56 -14.18
C ASP A 321 -0.52 15.27 -12.97
N HIS A 322 0.03 15.07 -11.77
CA HIS A 322 -0.77 14.94 -10.55
C HIS A 322 -1.48 16.26 -10.19
N ILE A 323 -2.74 16.16 -9.79
CA ILE A 323 -3.53 17.27 -9.24
C ILE A 323 -3.49 17.15 -7.71
N TYR A 324 -3.28 18.26 -7.00
CA TYR A 324 -3.22 18.27 -5.53
C TYR A 324 -3.69 19.60 -4.96
N ASN A 325 -4.03 19.62 -3.68
CA ASN A 325 -4.49 20.84 -3.00
C ASN A 325 -3.32 21.75 -2.61
N ILE A 326 -3.48 23.06 -2.80
CA ILE A 326 -2.56 24.07 -2.25
C ILE A 326 -3.01 24.53 -0.86
N ASN A 327 -2.11 25.14 -0.11
CA ASN A 327 -2.40 25.62 1.25
C ASN A 327 -3.45 26.75 1.22
N GLU A 328 -4.13 26.97 2.36
CA GLU A 328 -5.16 28.01 2.51
C GLU A 328 -4.63 29.43 2.21
N ASP A 329 -3.35 29.68 2.48
CA ASP A 329 -2.66 30.94 2.21
C ASP A 329 -2.23 31.10 0.73
N GLY A 330 -2.51 30.10 -0.11
CA GLY A 330 -2.13 30.05 -1.52
C GLY A 330 -0.69 29.60 -1.77
N SER A 331 0.08 29.26 -0.72
CA SER A 331 1.41 28.68 -0.89
C SER A 331 1.32 27.24 -1.42
N ASP A 332 2.32 26.85 -2.20
CA ASP A 332 2.41 25.51 -2.78
C ASP A 332 3.13 24.57 -1.79
N PRO A 333 2.45 23.58 -1.19
CA PRO A 333 3.08 22.62 -0.28
C PRO A 333 4.01 21.63 -0.99
N GLY A 334 4.07 21.68 -2.32
CA GLY A 334 4.67 20.65 -3.16
C GLY A 334 3.69 19.51 -3.40
N CYS A 335 3.90 18.78 -4.50
CA CYS A 335 3.03 17.68 -4.86
C CYS A 335 3.21 16.49 -3.90
N PRO A 336 2.18 16.09 -3.12
CA PRO A 336 2.30 15.02 -2.12
C PRO A 336 2.57 13.67 -2.79
N TYR A 337 2.02 13.44 -3.99
CA TYR A 337 2.31 12.27 -4.80
C TYR A 337 3.78 12.21 -5.21
N CYS A 338 4.33 13.31 -5.70
CA CYS A 338 5.72 13.33 -6.16
C CYS A 338 6.72 13.13 -5.02
N LYS A 339 6.36 13.59 -3.82
CA LYS A 339 7.15 13.41 -2.60
C LYS A 339 7.09 11.97 -2.06
N ALA A 340 6.00 11.26 -2.28
CA ALA A 340 5.79 9.91 -1.74
C ALA A 340 6.17 8.79 -2.71
N TRP A 341 6.03 9.02 -4.02
CA TRP A 341 6.22 8.01 -5.05
C TRP A 341 7.60 8.08 -5.66
N LEU A 342 8.15 6.89 -5.93
CA LEU A 342 9.45 6.76 -6.55
C LEU A 342 9.37 7.00 -8.07
N GLU A 343 10.40 7.66 -8.58
CA GLU A 343 10.73 7.70 -10.00
C GLU A 343 11.68 6.56 -10.38
N SER A 344 12.61 6.20 -9.51
CA SER A 344 13.49 5.04 -9.72
C SER A 344 14.06 4.48 -8.42
N LEU A 345 14.44 3.20 -8.47
CA LEU A 345 15.17 2.50 -7.43
C LEU A 345 16.44 1.90 -8.03
N ARG A 346 17.59 2.13 -7.40
CA ARG A 346 18.87 1.53 -7.84
C ARG A 346 19.72 1.08 -6.68
N ILE A 347 20.60 0.12 -6.95
CA ILE A 347 21.58 -0.37 -5.98
C ILE A 347 22.80 0.58 -6.01
N ILE A 348 23.23 1.05 -4.83
CA ILE A 348 24.45 1.85 -4.66
C ILE A 348 25.54 1.12 -3.90
N TYR A 349 25.18 0.06 -3.18
CA TYR A 349 26.11 -0.92 -2.66
C TYR A 349 25.50 -2.33 -2.76
N PRO A 350 26.22 -3.30 -3.37
CA PRO A 350 27.56 -3.17 -3.96
C PRO A 350 27.58 -2.21 -5.16
N ASN A 351 28.77 -1.72 -5.53
CA ASN A 351 28.95 -0.92 -6.76
C ASN A 351 29.10 -1.81 -8.02
N THR A 352 28.79 -3.10 -7.90
CA THR A 352 28.85 -4.14 -8.93
C THR A 352 27.47 -4.73 -9.16
N SER A 353 27.29 -5.44 -10.28
CA SER A 353 26.04 -6.16 -10.59
C SER A 353 25.85 -7.45 -9.79
N SER A 354 26.81 -7.80 -8.93
CA SER A 354 26.77 -9.00 -8.10
C SER A 354 27.40 -8.79 -6.72
N ILE A 355 27.04 -9.65 -5.77
CA ILE A 355 27.63 -9.72 -4.42
C ILE A 355 27.83 -11.19 -4.00
N ILE A 356 28.84 -11.42 -3.16
CA ILE A 356 29.05 -12.71 -2.48
C ILE A 356 28.62 -12.55 -1.03
N ILE A 357 27.76 -13.46 -0.56
CA ILE A 357 27.25 -13.47 0.82
C ILE A 357 27.41 -14.85 1.46
N THR A 358 27.44 -14.93 2.78
CA THR A 358 27.45 -16.22 3.49
C THR A 358 26.05 -16.80 3.61
N ILE A 359 25.90 -18.11 3.47
CA ILE A 359 24.61 -18.81 3.68
C ILE A 359 23.98 -18.45 5.03
N GLY A 360 22.66 -18.30 5.03
CA GLY A 360 21.87 -17.92 6.21
C GLY A 360 21.87 -16.43 6.54
N THR A 361 22.56 -15.58 5.77
CA THR A 361 22.56 -14.12 5.99
C THR A 361 21.63 -13.40 5.01
N SER A 362 21.03 -12.30 5.47
CA SER A 362 20.14 -11.42 4.71
C SER A 362 20.91 -10.36 3.92
N LEU A 363 20.26 -9.72 2.94
CA LEU A 363 20.86 -8.60 2.21
C LEU A 363 21.26 -7.44 3.14
N GLN A 364 20.46 -7.17 4.18
CA GLN A 364 20.68 -6.11 5.16
C GLN A 364 21.95 -6.37 5.97
N GLU A 365 22.17 -7.61 6.42
CA GLU A 365 23.39 -8.02 7.14
C GLU A 365 24.65 -7.93 6.28
N ASN A 366 24.51 -8.11 4.95
CA ASN A 366 25.59 -7.92 3.99
C ASN A 366 25.75 -6.46 3.53
N GLY A 367 25.02 -5.53 4.15
CA GLY A 367 25.18 -4.10 3.96
C GLY A 367 24.65 -3.57 2.63
N ILE A 368 23.71 -4.24 1.97
CA ILE A 368 23.09 -3.75 0.74
C ILE A 368 22.47 -2.37 0.98
N ARG A 369 22.73 -1.45 0.03
CA ARG A 369 22.19 -0.09 0.07
C ARG A 369 21.58 0.28 -1.26
N LEU A 370 20.39 0.83 -1.21
CA LEU A 370 19.66 1.31 -2.37
C LEU A 370 19.59 2.84 -2.33
N LEU A 371 19.47 3.45 -3.51
CA LEU A 371 19.10 4.84 -3.65
C LEU A 371 17.72 4.91 -4.27
N ALA A 372 16.76 5.38 -3.48
CA ALA A 372 15.43 5.72 -3.91
C ALA A 372 15.45 7.16 -4.44
N THR A 373 15.03 7.37 -5.69
CA THR A 373 14.84 8.71 -6.28
C THR A 373 13.34 8.95 -6.41
N TYR A 374 12.84 9.99 -5.76
CA TYR A 374 11.42 10.35 -5.76
C TYR A 374 11.08 11.24 -6.95
N MET A 375 9.81 11.30 -7.31
CA MET A 375 9.34 12.05 -8.48
C MET A 375 9.45 13.58 -8.35
N ASP A 376 9.67 14.11 -7.15
CA ASP A 376 10.01 15.51 -6.91
C ASP A 376 11.53 15.80 -7.02
N GLY A 377 12.34 14.77 -7.27
CA GLY A 377 13.79 14.83 -7.47
C GLY A 377 14.63 14.63 -6.21
N HIS A 378 14.05 14.53 -5.02
CA HIS A 378 14.85 14.21 -3.83
C HIS A 378 15.24 12.73 -3.80
N THR A 379 16.31 12.41 -3.06
CA THR A 379 16.83 11.05 -2.95
C THR A 379 16.94 10.60 -1.50
N GLU A 380 16.72 9.32 -1.25
CA GLU A 380 16.86 8.67 0.05
C GLU A 380 17.75 7.43 -0.07
N GLU A 381 18.72 7.29 0.84
CA GLU A 381 19.49 6.06 1.00
C GLU A 381 18.68 5.06 1.83
N VAL A 382 18.36 3.92 1.24
CA VAL A 382 17.54 2.87 1.85
C VAL A 382 18.44 1.72 2.28
N THR A 383 18.55 1.50 3.59
CA THR A 383 19.32 0.43 4.23
C THR A 383 18.43 -0.64 4.88
N SER A 384 17.14 -0.36 5.02
CA SER A 384 16.14 -1.26 5.61
C SER A 384 14.73 -0.94 5.08
N GLY A 385 13.76 -1.83 5.32
CA GLY A 385 12.35 -1.65 4.93
C GLY A 385 12.02 -2.02 3.48
N TYR A 386 13.02 -2.39 2.67
CA TYR A 386 12.79 -3.10 1.41
C TYR A 386 12.48 -4.58 1.68
N ILE A 387 11.84 -5.22 0.72
CA ILE A 387 11.57 -6.66 0.69
C ILE A 387 12.36 -7.30 -0.45
N ASP A 388 12.69 -8.58 -0.33
CA ASP A 388 13.42 -9.31 -1.36
C ASP A 388 13.03 -10.79 -1.38
N ASN A 389 13.49 -11.50 -2.41
CA ASN A 389 13.28 -12.94 -2.58
C ASN A 389 14.56 -13.76 -2.43
N LEU A 390 15.53 -13.28 -1.64
CA LEU A 390 16.73 -14.06 -1.35
C LEU A 390 16.35 -15.38 -0.67
N ASP A 391 16.73 -16.51 -1.28
CA ASP A 391 16.67 -17.80 -0.61
C ASP A 391 17.92 -17.97 0.25
N THR A 392 17.84 -17.58 1.52
CA THR A 392 18.97 -17.63 2.46
C THR A 392 19.48 -19.06 2.74
N ALA A 393 18.73 -20.10 2.33
CA ALA A 393 19.11 -21.50 2.50
C ALA A 393 19.77 -22.12 1.26
N TYR A 394 19.79 -21.40 0.12
CA TYR A 394 20.36 -21.89 -1.13
C TYR A 394 21.85 -21.54 -1.26
N LEU A 395 22.70 -22.53 -1.55
CA LEU A 395 24.08 -22.32 -1.98
C LEU A 395 24.15 -22.22 -3.51
N GLY A 396 24.80 -21.16 -4.00
CA GLY A 396 24.96 -20.96 -5.43
C GLY A 396 24.64 -19.52 -5.83
N THR A 397 24.51 -19.31 -7.14
CA THR A 397 24.24 -17.99 -7.71
C THR A 397 22.77 -17.91 -8.10
N MET A 398 22.08 -16.87 -7.64
CA MET A 398 20.66 -16.63 -7.93
C MET A 398 20.39 -15.15 -8.23
N PRO A 399 19.45 -14.82 -9.12
CA PRO A 399 18.94 -13.46 -9.25
C PRO A 399 18.00 -13.16 -8.07
N VAL A 400 18.26 -12.06 -7.37
CA VAL A 400 17.42 -11.56 -6.28
C VAL A 400 16.77 -10.26 -6.71
N THR A 401 15.44 -10.21 -6.61
CA THR A 401 14.64 -9.01 -6.81
C THR A 401 14.46 -8.32 -5.47
N ILE A 402 14.67 -7.01 -5.43
CA ILE A 402 14.53 -6.17 -4.25
C ILE A 402 13.44 -5.15 -4.55
N GLY A 403 12.40 -5.09 -3.72
CA GLY A 403 11.24 -4.21 -3.87
C GLY A 403 11.16 -3.17 -2.77
N TYR A 404 10.87 -1.91 -3.15
CA TYR A 404 10.66 -0.81 -2.22
C TYR A 404 9.67 0.21 -2.80
N LYS A 405 8.60 0.52 -2.05
CA LYS A 405 7.58 1.54 -2.38
C LYS A 405 7.03 1.48 -3.82
N GLY A 406 6.78 0.27 -4.34
CA GLY A 406 6.19 0.07 -5.67
C GLY A 406 7.21 -0.11 -6.80
N GLU A 407 8.50 0.06 -6.55
CA GLU A 407 9.57 -0.15 -7.54
C GLU A 407 10.43 -1.36 -7.18
N THR A 408 11.01 -2.01 -8.20
CA THR A 408 11.90 -3.16 -8.01
C THR A 408 13.23 -3.00 -8.75
N VAL A 409 14.26 -3.68 -8.24
CA VAL A 409 15.59 -3.77 -8.85
C VAL A 409 16.15 -5.18 -8.65
N SER A 410 17.01 -5.66 -9.55
CA SER A 410 17.60 -6.99 -9.45
C SER A 410 19.10 -6.95 -9.16
N LEU A 411 19.57 -7.91 -8.35
CA LEU A 411 20.97 -8.14 -7.98
C LEU A 411 21.30 -9.62 -8.16
N LEU A 412 22.47 -9.94 -8.71
CA LEU A 412 22.95 -11.31 -8.72
C LEU A 412 23.66 -11.63 -7.38
N VAL A 413 23.18 -12.63 -6.66
CA VAL A 413 23.73 -13.00 -5.34
C VAL A 413 24.37 -14.38 -5.42
N THR A 414 25.64 -14.48 -5.05
CA THR A 414 26.35 -15.75 -4.88
C THR A 414 26.47 -16.08 -3.39
N THR A 415 25.72 -17.08 -2.94
CA THR A 415 25.80 -17.58 -1.57
C THR A 415 26.92 -18.61 -1.44
N VAL A 416 27.86 -18.38 -0.52
CA VAL A 416 28.96 -19.28 -0.20
C VAL A 416 28.73 -19.98 1.15
N PRO A 417 29.29 -21.19 1.35
CA PRO A 417 29.17 -21.90 2.62
C PRO A 417 29.80 -21.13 3.77
N LYS A 418 29.29 -21.38 4.97
CA LYS A 418 29.93 -20.90 6.20
C LYS A 418 31.26 -21.62 6.40
N THR A 419 32.25 -20.93 6.92
CA THR A 419 33.55 -21.53 7.25
C THR A 419 33.68 -21.78 8.75
N MET A 420 34.54 -22.73 9.12
CA MET A 420 35.01 -22.90 10.48
C MET A 420 36.51 -23.19 10.51
N LYS A 421 37.17 -22.84 11.63
CA LYS A 421 38.59 -23.14 11.85
C LYS A 421 38.74 -24.44 12.65
N CYS A 422 39.59 -25.35 12.18
CA CYS A 422 39.85 -26.60 12.88
C CYS A 422 40.60 -26.37 14.20
N GLU A 423 40.13 -26.96 15.29
CA GLU A 423 40.77 -26.86 16.62
C GLU A 423 42.10 -27.62 16.73
N ILE A 424 42.34 -28.60 15.86
CA ILE A 424 43.54 -29.46 15.91
C ILE A 424 44.69 -28.89 15.08
N CYS A 425 44.39 -28.38 13.88
CA CYS A 425 45.41 -27.98 12.91
C CYS A 425 45.24 -26.55 12.37
N GLU A 426 44.28 -25.80 12.91
CA GLU A 426 44.01 -24.40 12.56
C GLU A 426 43.62 -24.14 11.09
N TYR A 427 43.42 -25.19 10.30
CA TYR A 427 42.96 -25.08 8.92
C TYR A 427 41.50 -24.61 8.87
N GLU A 428 41.22 -23.58 8.05
CA GLU A 428 39.87 -23.10 7.79
C GLU A 428 39.24 -23.88 6.63
N TYR A 429 37.99 -24.31 6.79
CA TYR A 429 37.28 -25.12 5.80
C TYR A 429 35.78 -24.86 5.81
N ASN A 430 35.13 -25.20 4.70
CA ASN A 430 33.71 -25.00 4.48
C ASN A 430 32.88 -26.03 5.27
N LEU A 431 31.79 -25.56 5.86
CA LEU A 431 30.71 -26.38 6.38
C LEU A 431 29.79 -26.81 5.25
N TYR A 432 28.97 -27.83 5.52
CA TYR A 432 27.86 -28.18 4.64
C TYR A 432 26.80 -27.05 4.59
N PRO A 433 25.92 -27.02 3.57
CA PRO A 433 24.86 -26.01 3.47
C PRO A 433 23.99 -25.87 4.72
N ASP A 434 23.71 -26.98 5.42
CA ASP A 434 22.95 -27.03 6.68
C ASP A 434 23.78 -26.65 7.93
N GLY A 435 25.04 -26.24 7.74
CA GLY A 435 25.97 -25.89 8.81
C GLY A 435 26.62 -27.08 9.50
N THR A 436 26.33 -28.33 9.09
CA THR A 436 26.97 -29.50 9.69
C THR A 436 28.46 -29.59 9.30
N ASN A 437 29.27 -30.12 10.22
CA ASN A 437 30.72 -30.18 10.08
C ASN A 437 31.13 -31.44 9.28
N PRO A 438 31.70 -31.31 8.06
CA PRO A 438 32.18 -32.46 7.28
C PRO A 438 33.42 -33.15 7.87
N GLY A 439 34.00 -32.58 8.92
CA GLY A 439 35.33 -32.92 9.43
C GLY A 439 36.43 -32.14 8.71
N CYS A 440 37.53 -31.87 9.41
CA CYS A 440 38.63 -31.11 8.84
C CYS A 440 39.35 -31.94 7.75
N PRO A 441 39.38 -31.47 6.49
CA PRO A 441 39.95 -32.24 5.39
C PRO A 441 41.47 -32.44 5.56
N ARG A 442 42.18 -31.46 6.17
CA ARG A 442 43.60 -31.61 6.52
C ARG A 442 43.89 -32.64 7.60
N CYS A 443 43.01 -32.81 8.58
CA CYS A 443 43.19 -33.86 9.59
C CYS A 443 42.92 -35.24 9.00
N ILE A 444 41.87 -35.37 8.18
CA ILE A 444 41.53 -36.61 7.46
C ILE A 444 42.68 -37.01 6.52
N GLN A 445 43.36 -36.04 5.92
CA GLN A 445 44.53 -36.28 5.07
C GLN A 445 45.66 -37.05 5.76
N LYS A 446 45.82 -36.89 7.08
CA LYS A 446 46.87 -37.58 7.83
C LYS A 446 46.57 -39.06 8.08
N ILE A 447 45.40 -39.56 7.68
CA ILE A 447 44.99 -40.95 7.86
C ILE A 447 45.35 -41.74 6.59
N PRO A 448 46.35 -42.65 6.64
CA PRO A 448 46.70 -43.48 5.49
C PRO A 448 45.56 -44.45 5.15
N ILE A 449 45.35 -44.68 3.86
CA ILE A 449 44.36 -45.63 3.35
C ILE A 449 45.05 -46.79 2.62
N PHE A 450 44.50 -47.99 2.78
CA PHE A 450 44.97 -49.16 2.04
C PHE A 450 44.60 -49.00 0.56
N THR A 451 45.58 -49.18 -0.32
CA THR A 451 45.38 -48.99 -1.77
C THR A 451 44.69 -50.17 -2.46
N GLY A 452 44.46 -51.27 -1.74
CA GLY A 452 44.03 -52.54 -2.32
C GLY A 452 45.18 -53.38 -2.88
N LYS A 453 46.42 -52.87 -2.85
CA LYS A 453 47.61 -53.55 -3.37
C LYS A 453 48.47 -54.10 -2.24
N VAL A 454 49.12 -55.22 -2.50
CA VAL A 454 50.12 -55.83 -1.63
C VAL A 454 51.49 -55.58 -2.24
N MET A 455 52.41 -55.01 -1.46
CA MET A 455 53.82 -54.90 -1.81
C MET A 455 54.48 -56.25 -1.59
N GLU A 456 55.12 -56.76 -2.63
CA GLU A 456 55.95 -57.95 -2.57
C GLU A 456 57.41 -57.54 -2.73
N TYR A 457 58.24 -57.84 -1.75
CA TYR A 457 59.67 -57.65 -1.85
C TYR A 457 60.43 -58.81 -1.22
N GLU A 458 61.68 -58.93 -1.64
CA GLU A 458 62.56 -59.99 -1.18
C GLU A 458 63.41 -59.50 -0.02
N ARG A 459 63.45 -60.28 1.06
CA ARG A 459 64.33 -60.05 2.19
C ARG A 459 65.36 -61.16 2.27
N ILE A 460 66.60 -60.76 2.58
CA ILE A 460 67.73 -61.66 2.73
C ILE A 460 68.28 -61.51 4.14
N ASN A 461 68.29 -62.60 4.91
CA ASN A 461 69.02 -62.68 6.17
C ASN A 461 70.35 -63.40 5.92
N TYR A 462 71.43 -62.87 6.48
CA TYR A 462 72.77 -63.44 6.33
C TYR A 462 73.21 -64.23 7.56
N THR A 463 74.40 -64.83 7.46
CA THR A 463 74.99 -65.76 8.44
C THR A 463 74.81 -65.30 9.88
N ASP A 464 75.16 -64.06 10.21
CA ASP A 464 75.12 -63.57 11.58
C ASP A 464 73.68 -63.50 12.13
N GLU A 465 72.72 -63.02 11.33
CA GLU A 465 71.30 -62.94 11.73
C GLU A 465 70.69 -64.35 11.92
N ILE A 466 71.02 -65.28 11.02
CA ILE A 466 70.58 -66.67 11.07
C ILE A 466 71.13 -67.34 12.33
N LEU A 467 72.44 -67.21 12.58
CA LEU A 467 73.09 -67.83 13.72
C LEU A 467 72.69 -67.18 15.05
N SER A 468 72.55 -65.85 15.12
CA SER A 468 72.06 -65.19 16.35
C SER A 468 70.69 -65.74 16.72
N THR A 469 69.76 -65.78 15.76
CA THR A 469 68.42 -66.33 15.96
C THR A 469 68.46 -67.81 16.37
N LEU A 470 69.30 -68.62 15.72
CA LEU A 470 69.48 -70.04 16.01
C LEU A 470 70.00 -70.28 17.44
N TYR A 471 71.01 -69.52 17.88
CA TYR A 471 71.62 -69.68 19.19
C TYR A 471 70.77 -69.09 20.32
N GLU A 472 70.00 -68.04 20.05
CA GLU A 472 69.04 -67.46 21.00
C GLU A 472 67.80 -68.33 21.20
N LYS A 473 67.20 -68.81 20.10
CA LYS A 473 65.91 -69.53 20.13
C LYS A 473 66.05 -71.06 20.11
N GLY A 474 67.26 -71.57 19.91
CA GLY A 474 67.55 -73.00 19.73
C GLY A 474 67.21 -73.56 18.35
N GLN A 475 66.51 -72.78 17.51
CA GLN A 475 66.15 -73.12 16.14
C GLN A 475 65.98 -71.87 15.27
N TYR A 476 66.16 -72.02 13.95
CA TYR A 476 65.89 -71.03 12.91
C TYR A 476 64.86 -71.61 11.94
N ASN A 477 63.70 -70.97 11.84
CA ASN A 477 62.60 -71.46 11.01
C ASN A 477 62.64 -70.81 9.62
N LEU A 478 62.34 -71.60 8.60
CA LEU A 478 62.17 -71.19 7.21
C LEU A 478 60.76 -71.56 6.77
N ASN A 479 60.15 -70.74 5.93
CA ASN A 479 58.84 -71.02 5.37
C ASN A 479 58.97 -71.80 4.06
N VAL A 480 57.86 -72.40 3.64
CA VAL A 480 57.74 -73.04 2.32
C VAL A 480 58.01 -71.98 1.24
N ASP A 481 58.74 -72.37 0.20
CA ASP A 481 59.23 -71.54 -0.91
C ASP A 481 60.35 -70.55 -0.57
N ASP A 482 60.83 -70.52 0.67
CA ASP A 482 62.06 -69.79 1.00
C ASP A 482 63.27 -70.47 0.35
N ILE A 483 64.30 -69.67 0.01
CA ILE A 483 65.57 -70.15 -0.52
C ILE A 483 66.62 -70.10 0.59
N PHE A 484 67.19 -71.25 0.92
CA PHE A 484 68.34 -71.31 1.82
C PHE A 484 69.59 -71.72 1.07
N SER A 485 70.63 -70.91 1.17
CA SER A 485 71.92 -71.13 0.52
C SER A 485 73.03 -71.32 1.54
N ILE A 486 73.90 -72.29 1.26
CA ILE A 486 75.13 -72.54 1.99
C ILE A 486 76.30 -72.41 1.02
N GLN A 487 77.26 -71.59 1.40
CA GLN A 487 78.53 -71.50 0.71
C GLN A 487 79.66 -71.92 1.65
N VAL A 488 80.44 -72.91 1.24
CA VAL A 488 81.62 -73.40 1.95
C VAL A 488 82.84 -73.10 1.09
N THR A 489 83.77 -72.31 1.65
CA THR A 489 85.03 -71.93 1.02
C THR A 489 86.19 -72.25 1.94
N ASN A 490 87.41 -72.33 1.41
CA ASN A 490 88.60 -72.47 2.23
C ASN A 490 88.93 -71.16 2.96
N LYS A 491 89.24 -71.23 4.27
CA LYS A 491 89.85 -70.11 5.00
C LYS A 491 91.25 -69.84 4.44
N SER A 492 91.53 -68.58 4.11
CA SER A 492 92.81 -68.15 3.51
C SER A 492 93.89 -67.93 4.58
N SER A 493 94.20 -68.92 5.42
CA SER A 493 95.40 -68.83 6.26
C SER A 493 96.62 -69.34 5.47
N ASN A 494 97.62 -68.46 5.28
CA ASN A 494 98.82 -68.77 4.49
C ASN A 494 99.61 -69.98 5.05
N LEU A 495 99.61 -70.16 6.38
CA LEU A 495 100.35 -71.24 7.07
C LEU A 495 99.78 -72.64 6.80
N ILE A 496 98.47 -72.82 6.87
CA ILE A 496 97.84 -74.14 6.65
C ILE A 496 97.88 -74.51 5.16
N ARG A 497 97.76 -73.51 4.29
CA ARG A 497 97.92 -73.65 2.83
C ARG A 497 99.32 -74.14 2.44
N GLU A 498 100.36 -73.56 3.03
CA GLU A 498 101.76 -73.98 2.84
C GLU A 498 101.98 -75.44 3.29
N LEU A 499 101.41 -75.81 4.45
CA LEU A 499 101.50 -77.17 4.98
C LEU A 499 100.79 -78.20 4.07
N LEU A 500 99.62 -77.87 3.54
CA LEU A 500 98.85 -78.76 2.66
C LEU A 500 99.47 -78.91 1.27
N LYS A 501 100.10 -77.86 0.72
CA LYS A 501 100.86 -77.94 -0.53
C LYS A 501 102.05 -78.89 -0.46
N LYS A 502 102.70 -79.01 0.71
CA LYS A 502 103.80 -79.97 0.92
C LYS A 502 103.33 -81.43 0.85
N ILE A 503 102.09 -81.71 1.24
CA ILE A 503 101.52 -83.07 1.23
C ILE A 503 100.84 -83.35 -0.13
N PHE A 504 100.27 -82.33 -0.77
CA PHE A 504 99.59 -82.44 -2.06
C PHE A 504 100.05 -81.31 -3.00
N PRO A 505 101.11 -81.52 -3.81
CA PRO A 505 101.73 -80.47 -4.63
C PRO A 505 100.82 -79.86 -5.71
N SER A 506 99.75 -80.57 -6.10
CA SER A 506 98.79 -80.15 -7.13
C SER A 506 97.57 -79.37 -6.60
N LEU A 507 97.59 -78.92 -5.33
CA LEU A 507 96.46 -78.23 -4.71
C LEU A 507 96.17 -76.86 -5.37
N SER A 508 94.98 -76.72 -5.97
CA SER A 508 94.52 -75.45 -6.57
C SER A 508 94.24 -74.37 -5.52
N ASN A 509 94.30 -73.09 -5.91
CA ASN A 509 93.98 -71.94 -5.05
C ASN A 509 92.54 -71.98 -4.47
N ARG A 510 91.63 -72.76 -5.06
CA ARG A 510 90.24 -73.01 -4.61
C ARG A 510 89.96 -74.51 -4.54
N TRP A 511 90.66 -75.20 -3.64
CA TRP A 511 90.56 -76.65 -3.49
C TRP A 511 89.24 -77.10 -2.84
N ILE A 512 88.56 -76.22 -2.09
CA ILE A 512 87.18 -76.43 -1.59
C ILE A 512 86.34 -75.19 -1.89
N TYR A 513 85.40 -75.35 -2.82
CA TYR A 513 84.32 -74.41 -3.11
C TYR A 513 83.05 -75.24 -3.28
N ILE A 514 82.10 -75.03 -2.37
CA ILE A 514 80.77 -75.63 -2.38
C ILE A 514 79.80 -74.46 -2.30
N SER A 515 78.88 -74.38 -3.25
CA SER A 515 77.79 -73.41 -3.23
C SER A 515 76.55 -74.19 -3.57
N LYS A 516 75.61 -74.27 -2.63
CA LYS A 516 74.39 -75.05 -2.76
C LYS A 516 73.23 -74.24 -2.21
N SER A 517 72.11 -74.31 -2.90
CA SER A 517 70.89 -73.61 -2.55
C SER A 517 69.73 -74.57 -2.71
N GLU A 518 68.78 -74.53 -1.79
CA GLU A 518 67.58 -75.36 -1.83
C GLU A 518 66.34 -74.51 -1.55
N ASN A 519 65.26 -74.80 -2.27
CA ASN A 519 63.92 -74.31 -1.92
C ASN A 519 63.35 -75.18 -0.81
N ILE A 520 62.82 -74.55 0.24
CA ILE A 520 62.19 -75.25 1.35
C ILE A 520 60.84 -75.81 0.91
N LEU A 521 60.63 -77.12 1.08
CA LEU A 521 59.47 -77.83 0.53
C LEU A 521 58.36 -78.10 1.54
N THR A 522 58.63 -77.92 2.83
CA THR A 522 57.78 -78.42 3.90
C THR A 522 57.89 -77.52 5.13
N LYS A 523 56.81 -77.53 5.92
CA LYS A 523 56.67 -76.79 7.16
C LYS A 523 56.94 -77.68 8.37
#